data_AF-A0A382DSD8-F1
#
_entry.id   AF-A0A382DSD8-F1
#
_cell.length_a   1.000
_cell.length_b   1.000
_cell.length_c   1.000
_cell.angle_alpha   90.00
_cell.angle_beta   90.00
_cell.angle_gamma   90.00
#
_symmetry.space_group_name_H-M   'P 1'
#
loop_
_entity.id
_entity.type
_entity.pdbx_description
1 polymer ?
#
loop_
_entity_poly.entity_id
_entity_poly.type
_entity_poly.pdbx_seq_one_letter_code
_entity_poly.pdbx_strand_id
1 'polypeptide(L)'
;VIIVAVFHEDGILTVYDFENELIEFEAINENLKQRNQKLRLEIDALKSNPLSIEILAREKLNMVGPDETVYQIIPLEKNTFSQTEN
;
A
#
# COMPACT_ATOMS: atom_id res chain seq x y z
N VAL A 1 -22.62 26.01 -39.80
CA VAL A 1 -22.23 26.85 -38.64
C VAL A 1 -22.29 26.06 -37.34
N ILE A 2 -23.42 25.39 -37.02
CA ILE A 2 -23.60 24.65 -35.76
C ILE A 2 -22.60 23.49 -35.57
N ILE A 3 -22.35 22.67 -36.60
CA ILE A 3 -21.43 21.51 -36.53
C ILE A 3 -19.99 21.94 -36.19
N VAL A 4 -19.53 23.07 -36.73
CA VAL A 4 -18.18 23.57 -36.45
C VAL A 4 -18.07 24.02 -35.00
N ALA A 5 -19.06 24.75 -34.45
CA ALA A 5 -19.01 25.17 -33.04
C ALA A 5 -19.05 24.01 -32.02
N VAL A 6 -19.62 22.87 -32.42
CA VAL A 6 -19.77 21.68 -31.58
C VAL A 6 -18.51 20.78 -31.65
N PHE A 7 -17.84 20.70 -32.80
CA PHE A 7 -16.72 19.78 -33.04
C PHE A 7 -15.37 20.48 -33.33
N HIS A 8 -15.26 21.80 -33.12
CA HIS A 8 -13.97 22.49 -33.16
C HIS A 8 -13.11 22.10 -31.94
N GLU A 9 -11.80 22.25 -32.05
CA GLU A 9 -10.84 21.94 -30.97
C GLU A 9 -11.11 22.79 -29.71
N ASP A 10 -11.63 24.01 -29.89
CA ASP A 10 -12.13 24.91 -28.83
C ASP A 10 -13.67 24.91 -28.70
N GLY A 11 -14.34 23.85 -29.18
CA GLY A 11 -15.80 23.72 -29.19
C GLY A 11 -16.41 23.44 -27.82
N ILE A 12 -17.74 23.52 -27.72
CA ILE A 12 -18.46 23.31 -26.45
C ILE A 12 -18.28 21.90 -25.88
N LEU A 13 -18.10 20.87 -26.72
CA LEU A 13 -17.83 19.52 -26.22
C LEU A 13 -16.46 19.39 -25.55
N THR A 14 -15.42 20.04 -26.08
CA THR A 14 -14.07 19.93 -25.52
C THR A 14 -13.98 20.60 -24.15
N VAL A 15 -14.69 21.72 -23.94
CA VAL A 15 -14.80 22.36 -22.62
C VAL A 15 -15.41 21.43 -21.56
N TYR A 16 -16.47 20.70 -21.91
CA TYR A 16 -17.11 19.76 -20.99
C TYR A 16 -16.20 18.58 -20.63
N ASP A 17 -15.48 18.05 -21.62
CA ASP A 17 -14.52 16.98 -21.40
C ASP A 17 -13.35 17.45 -20.52
N PHE A 18 -12.85 18.67 -20.72
CA PHE A 18 -11.81 19.27 -19.87
C PHE A 18 -12.27 19.55 -18.44
N GLU A 19 -13.53 19.98 -18.24
CA GLU A 19 -14.08 20.14 -16.89
C GLU A 19 -14.14 18.81 -16.13
N ASN A 20 -14.55 17.73 -16.81
CA ASN A 20 -14.57 16.40 -16.22
C ASN A 20 -13.15 15.90 -15.89
N GLU A 21 -12.20 16.12 -16.80
CA GLU A 21 -10.79 15.74 -16.59
C GLU A 21 -10.19 16.51 -15.41
N LEU A 22 -10.51 17.81 -15.28
CA LEU A 22 -10.08 18.63 -14.15
C LEU A 22 -10.63 18.11 -12.81
N ILE A 23 -11.92 17.76 -12.76
CA ILE A 23 -12.56 17.18 -11.58
C ILE A 23 -11.90 15.85 -11.19
N GLU A 24 -11.60 15.00 -12.19
CA GLU A 24 -10.90 13.74 -11.96
C GLU A 24 -9.48 13.97 -11.41
N PHE A 25 -8.73 14.90 -12.01
CA PHE A 25 -7.39 15.24 -11.53
C PHE A 25 -7.40 15.83 -10.12
N GLU A 26 -8.36 16.69 -9.80
CA GLU A 26 -8.52 17.23 -8.45
C GLU A 26 -8.81 16.11 -7.44
N ALA A 27 -9.71 15.18 -7.77
CA ALA A 27 -10.02 14.05 -6.91
C ALA A 27 -8.81 13.13 -6.68
N ILE A 28 -8.05 12.84 -7.74
CA ILE A 28 -6.81 12.04 -7.64
C ILE A 28 -5.77 12.78 -6.79
N ASN A 29 -5.61 14.08 -7.01
CA ASN A 29 -4.64 14.88 -6.26
C ASN A 29 -4.98 14.94 -4.78
N GLU A 30 -6.25 15.16 -4.42
CA GLU A 30 -6.71 15.11 -3.03
C GLU A 30 -6.48 13.72 -2.40
N ASN A 31 -6.76 12.64 -3.13
CA ASN A 31 -6.45 11.29 -2.66
C ASN A 31 -4.95 11.10 -2.40
N LEU A 32 -4.09 11.57 -3.33
CA LEU A 32 -2.64 11.50 -3.20
C LEU A 32 -2.12 12.33 -2.03
N LYS A 33 -2.68 13.52 -1.78
CA LYS A 33 -2.33 14.34 -0.62
C LYS A 33 -2.65 13.64 0.69
N GLN A 34 -3.85 13.07 0.81
CA GLN A 34 -4.26 12.32 2.00
C GLN A 34 -3.36 11.11 2.25
N ARG A 35 -3.04 10.35 1.21
CA ARG A 35 -2.10 9.20 1.31
C ARG A 35 -0.71 9.64 1.72
N ASN A 36 -0.19 10.72 1.12
CA ASN A 36 1.10 11.29 1.50
C ASN A 36 1.12 11.75 2.95
N GLN A 37 0.06 12.41 3.44
CA GLN A 37 -0.03 12.84 4.82
C GLN A 37 -0.01 11.65 5.78
N LYS A 38 -0.79 10.59 5.49
CA LYS A 38 -0.78 9.36 6.29
C LYS A 38 0.60 8.71 6.33
N LEU A 39 1.26 8.58 5.18
CA LEU A 39 2.60 8.00 5.08
C LEU A 39 3.64 8.82 5.86
N ARG A 40 3.54 10.15 5.82
CA ARG A 40 4.44 11.01 6.62
C ARG A 40 4.26 10.78 8.12
N LEU A 41 3.03 10.70 8.60
CA LEU A 41 2.74 10.40 10.01
C LEU A 41 3.29 9.02 10.41
N GLU A 42 3.15 8.02 9.54
CA GLU A 42 3.71 6.68 9.76
C GLU A 42 5.23 6.72 9.81
N ILE A 43 5.89 7.43 8.88
CA ILE A 43 7.34 7.62 8.88
C ILE A 43 7.80 8.33 10.15
N ASP A 44 7.11 9.38 10.58
CA ASP A 44 7.49 10.13 11.78
C ASP A 44 7.33 9.27 13.03
N ALA A 45 6.24 8.49 13.15
CA ALA A 45 6.04 7.54 14.22
C ALA A 45 7.16 6.49 14.25
N LEU A 46 7.49 5.90 13.10
CA LEU A 46 8.55 4.91 12.94
C LEU A 46 9.92 5.50 13.29
N LYS A 47 10.24 6.71 12.82
CA LYS A 47 11.52 7.38 13.10
C LYS A 47 11.65 7.86 14.53
N SER A 48 10.54 8.17 15.20
CA SER A 48 10.55 8.76 16.55
C SER A 48 11.14 7.83 17.61
N ASN A 49 11.13 6.51 17.38
CA ASN A 49 11.67 5.55 18.33
C ASN A 49 12.44 4.42 17.59
N PRO A 50 13.77 4.32 17.77
CA PRO A 50 14.58 3.23 17.21
C PRO A 50 14.05 1.82 17.52
N LEU A 51 13.41 1.63 18.70
CA LEU A 51 12.78 0.37 19.08
C LEU A 51 11.62 0.01 18.16
N SER A 52 10.86 0.99 17.68
CA SER A 52 9.73 0.77 16.76
C SER A 52 10.21 0.30 15.38
N ILE A 53 11.36 0.80 14.92
CA ILE A 53 12.02 0.30 13.69
C ILE A 53 12.49 -1.15 13.88
N GLU A 54 13.11 -1.43 15.02
CA GLU A 54 13.62 -2.77 15.34
C GLU A 54 12.49 -3.81 15.36
N ILE A 55 11.39 -3.53 16.06
CA ILE A 55 10.22 -4.42 16.12
C ILE A 55 9.67 -4.69 14.72
N LEU A 56 9.50 -3.65 13.91
CA LEU A 56 9.00 -3.79 12.53
C LEU A 56 9.95 -4.62 11.65
N ALA A 57 11.26 -4.44 11.80
CA ALA A 57 12.25 -5.21 11.08
C ALA A 57 12.23 -6.70 11.49
N ARG A 58 12.08 -6.98 12.78
CA ARG A 58 11.93 -8.35 13.31
C ARG A 58 10.70 -9.03 12.74
N GLU A 59 9.56 -8.34 12.71
CA GLU A 59 8.29 -8.89 12.19
C GLU A 59 8.28 -9.08 10.67
N LYS A 60 8.74 -8.08 9.89
CA LYS A 60 8.62 -8.11 8.42
C LYS A 60 9.75 -8.86 7.73
N LEU A 61 10.95 -8.85 8.31
CA LEU A 61 12.16 -9.36 7.67
C LEU A 61 12.70 -10.62 8.35
N ASN A 62 11.99 -11.16 9.37
CA ASN A 62 12.44 -12.28 10.19
C ASN A 62 13.86 -12.08 10.75
N MET A 63 14.19 -10.84 11.11
CA MET A 63 15.49 -10.48 11.68
C MET A 63 15.56 -10.85 13.16
N VAL A 64 16.76 -11.21 13.62
CA VAL A 64 17.09 -11.58 15.00
C VAL A 64 18.39 -10.86 15.40
N GLY A 65 18.55 -10.52 16.68
CA GLY A 65 19.78 -9.94 17.20
C GLY A 65 20.96 -10.93 17.13
N PRO A 66 22.22 -10.44 17.12
CA PRO A 66 23.41 -11.31 17.04
C PRO A 66 23.53 -12.32 18.18
N ASP A 67 23.01 -11.96 19.36
CA ASP A 67 23.13 -12.75 20.60
C ASP A 67 21.81 -13.45 21.00
N GLU A 68 20.88 -13.60 20.05
CA GLU A 68 19.54 -14.15 20.30
C GLU A 68 19.32 -15.48 19.58
N THR A 69 18.51 -16.36 20.18
CA THR A 69 18.10 -17.65 19.59
C THR A 69 16.59 -17.68 19.45
N VAL A 70 16.09 -17.88 18.23
CA VAL A 70 14.65 -17.93 17.93
C VAL A 70 14.18 -19.38 17.85
N TYR A 71 13.07 -19.69 18.52
CA TYR A 71 12.40 -20.98 18.45
C TYR A 71 11.07 -20.83 17.72
N GLN A 72 10.88 -21.59 16.65
CA GLN A 72 9.58 -21.72 16.00
C GLN A 72 8.87 -22.94 16.58
N ILE A 73 7.74 -22.71 17.26
CA ILE A 73 6.93 -23.80 17.79
C ILE A 73 6.04 -24.30 16.65
N ILE A 74 6.33 -25.52 16.19
CA ILE A 74 5.52 -26.20 15.18
C ILE A 74 4.62 -27.19 15.92
N PRO A 75 3.29 -27.18 15.71
CA PRO A 75 2.41 -28.21 16.26
C PRO A 75 2.87 -29.59 15.75
N LEU A 76 3.00 -30.57 16.64
CA LEU A 76 3.19 -31.94 16.21
C LEU A 76 1.94 -32.37 15.43
N GLU A 77 2.08 -32.53 14.12
CA GLU A 77 1.11 -33.33 13.38
C GLU A 77 1.13 -34.74 13.99
N LYS A 78 -0.04 -35.24 14.38
CA LYS A 78 -0.20 -36.61 14.83
C LYS A 78 0.23 -37.51 13.67
N ASN A 79 1.42 -38.05 13.76
CA ASN A 79 2.03 -38.86 12.72
C ASN A 79 1.19 -40.13 12.50
N THR A 80 0.38 -40.15 11.44
CA THR A 80 -0.36 -41.34 10.94
C THR A 80 0.57 -42.27 10.16
N PHE A 81 1.83 -42.40 10.57
CA PHE A 81 2.78 -43.35 9.99
C PHE A 81 3.51 -44.08 11.11
N SER A 82 2.87 -45.12 11.63
CA SER A 82 3.51 -46.32 12.19
C SER A 82 2.45 -47.35 12.57
N GLN A 83 1.65 -47.82 11.61
CA GLN A 83 1.04 -49.16 11.64
C GLN A 83 0.83 -49.63 10.20
N THR A 84 1.91 -50.08 9.56
CA THR A 84 1.81 -51.03 8.46
C THR A 84 3.09 -51.88 8.48
N GLU A 85 2.93 -53.06 9.07
CA GLU A 85 3.45 -54.34 8.56
C GLU A 85 4.97 -54.46 8.29
N ASN A 86 5.71 -55.05 9.24
CA ASN A 86 6.16 -56.45 9.23
C ASN A 86 7.29 -56.67 10.25
#